data_AF-A0A2H0SN16-F1
#
_entry.id   AF-A0A2H0SN16-F1
#
_cell.length_a   1.000
_cell.length_b   1.000
_cell.length_c   1.000
_cell.angle_alpha   90.00
_cell.angle_beta   90.00
_cell.angle_gamma   90.00
#
_symmetry.space_group_name_H-M   'P 1'
#
loop_
_entity.id
_entity.type
_entity.pdbx_description
1 polymer ?
#
loop_
_entity_poly.entity_id
_entity_poly.type
_entity_poly.pdbx_seq_one_letter_code
_entity_poly.pdbx_strand_id
1 'polypeptide(L)'
;MPLEIVPSALAQSSQPEPCRPGVDGGVNLGECFTLGVGEEPVKSQFSTPADLLNPVIGTLFPLAGIVLFLTIIFAGFKFIGGGTKGRDEALQILQTAIVGMAILFSAFWIVRIIGIITQTDFPF
;
A
#
# COMPACT_ATOMS: atom_id res chain seq x y z
N MET A 1 7.94 -46.59 -31.49
CA MET A 1 8.91 -46.97 -30.44
C MET A 1 10.28 -46.69 -31.03
N PRO A 2 11.19 -45.87 -30.46
CA PRO A 2 11.34 -45.30 -29.10
C PRO A 2 10.91 -43.81 -29.04
N LEU A 3 10.51 -43.15 -27.95
CA LEU A 3 11.03 -42.97 -26.58
C LEU A 3 12.38 -42.23 -26.51
N GLU A 4 12.38 -40.97 -26.94
CA GLU A 4 13.31 -39.97 -26.41
C GLU A 4 12.73 -39.31 -25.17
N ILE A 5 13.55 -39.34 -24.14
CA ILE A 5 13.25 -39.06 -22.75
C ILE A 5 13.43 -37.55 -22.60
N VAL A 6 12.35 -36.80 -22.75
CA VAL A 6 12.37 -35.38 -22.33
C VAL A 6 12.66 -35.40 -20.83
N PRO A 7 13.77 -34.80 -20.37
CA PRO A 7 14.04 -34.74 -18.94
C PRO A 7 12.92 -33.91 -18.31
N SER A 8 12.13 -34.56 -17.48
CA SER A 8 11.05 -34.03 -16.66
C SER A 8 11.51 -33.00 -15.62
N ALA A 9 12.69 -32.41 -15.80
CA ALA A 9 13.32 -31.42 -14.93
C ALA A 9 12.85 -29.97 -15.19
N LEU A 10 12.10 -29.71 -16.27
CA LEU A 10 11.62 -28.34 -16.59
C LEU A 10 10.09 -28.17 -16.50
N ALA A 11 9.35 -29.21 -16.08
CA ALA A 11 7.90 -29.16 -15.94
C ALA A 11 7.42 -28.92 -14.49
N GLN A 12 8.35 -28.74 -13.54
CA GLN A 12 8.05 -28.75 -12.10
C GLN A 12 7.93 -27.36 -11.46
N SER A 13 7.99 -26.28 -12.23
CA SER A 13 7.91 -24.90 -11.70
C SER A 13 6.49 -24.39 -11.46
N SER A 14 5.45 -25.19 -11.67
CA SER A 14 4.05 -24.71 -11.66
C SER A 14 3.05 -25.52 -10.82
N GLN A 15 3.45 -26.49 -9.99
CA GLN A 15 2.54 -27.14 -9.04
C GLN A 15 3.23 -27.28 -7.67
N PRO A 16 2.53 -26.98 -6.55
CA PRO A 16 3.12 -26.89 -5.22
C PRO A 16 3.76 -28.23 -4.86
N GLU A 17 5.09 -28.26 -4.79
CA GLU A 17 5.82 -29.47 -4.41
C GLU A 17 5.38 -29.92 -3.02
N PRO A 18 5.05 -31.22 -2.81
CA PRO A 18 4.75 -31.72 -1.48
C PRO A 18 5.98 -31.46 -0.60
N CYS A 19 5.80 -30.73 0.50
CA CYS A 19 6.90 -30.19 1.32
C CYS A 19 7.96 -31.26 1.62
N ARG A 20 9.08 -31.21 0.91
CA ARG A 20 10.23 -32.10 1.12
C ARG A 20 11.15 -31.45 2.14
N PRO A 21 11.65 -32.19 3.14
CA PRO A 21 12.70 -31.68 4.00
C PRO A 21 13.93 -31.36 3.14
N GLY A 22 14.45 -30.14 3.29
CA GLY A 22 15.65 -29.69 2.60
C GLY A 22 16.88 -30.48 3.06
N VAL A 23 17.97 -30.35 2.32
CA VAL A 23 19.23 -31.11 2.50
C VAL A 23 19.84 -30.93 3.91
N ASP A 24 19.43 -29.89 4.64
CA ASP A 24 19.86 -29.57 6.01
C ASP A 24 18.84 -29.94 7.10
N GLY A 25 17.80 -30.71 6.78
CA GLY A 25 16.78 -31.16 7.74
C GLY A 25 15.79 -30.08 8.20
N GLY A 26 15.90 -28.85 7.68
CA GLY A 26 14.92 -27.79 7.88
C GLY A 26 13.81 -27.82 6.82
N VAL A 27 12.56 -27.62 7.26
CA VAL A 27 11.41 -27.40 6.37
C VAL A 27 11.23 -25.89 6.17
N ASN A 28 11.26 -25.41 4.92
CA ASN A 28 11.04 -23.99 4.61
C ASN A 28 9.55 -23.65 4.66
N LEU A 29 9.14 -23.11 5.80
CA LEU A 29 7.74 -22.80 6.11
C LEU A 29 7.14 -21.74 5.17
N GLY A 30 7.96 -20.87 4.59
CA GLY A 30 7.51 -19.82 3.64
C GLY A 30 7.06 -20.34 2.27
N GLU A 31 7.47 -21.55 1.89
CA GLU A 31 7.01 -22.23 0.66
C GLU A 31 5.90 -23.24 0.95
N CYS A 32 5.80 -23.69 2.22
CA CYS A 32 4.90 -24.76 2.65
C CYS A 32 3.60 -24.26 3.30
N PHE A 33 3.54 -23.02 3.82
CA PHE A 33 2.32 -22.43 4.35
C PHE A 33 1.59 -21.59 3.29
N THR A 34 0.37 -22.00 2.96
CA THR A 34 -0.59 -21.24 2.15
C THR A 34 -1.66 -20.64 3.07
N LEU A 35 -1.93 -19.33 2.96
CA LEU A 35 -2.93 -18.62 3.76
C LEU A 35 -4.01 -18.03 2.83
N GLY A 36 -5.21 -18.61 2.88
CA GLY A 36 -6.37 -18.14 2.12
C GLY A 36 -6.74 -19.05 0.94
N VAL A 37 -8.00 -18.96 0.51
CA VAL A 37 -8.58 -19.75 -0.60
C VAL A 37 -7.93 -19.33 -1.92
N GLY A 38 -6.78 -19.91 -2.23
CA GLY A 38 -5.96 -19.60 -3.40
C GLY A 38 -4.53 -20.07 -3.13
N GLU A 39 -4.05 -21.00 -3.94
CA GLU A 39 -2.80 -21.74 -3.81
C GLU A 39 -1.55 -20.88 -4.10
N GLU A 40 -1.44 -19.68 -3.50
CA GLU A 40 -0.28 -18.82 -3.66
C GLU A 40 0.61 -18.81 -2.40
N PRO A 41 1.95 -18.93 -2.57
CA PRO A 41 2.89 -18.93 -1.46
C PRO A 41 2.93 -17.56 -0.77
N VAL A 42 3.00 -17.54 0.56
CA VAL A 42 3.03 -16.29 1.38
C VAL A 42 4.20 -15.36 1.00
N LYS A 43 5.24 -15.90 0.36
CA LYS A 43 6.37 -15.12 -0.17
C LYS A 43 5.99 -14.19 -1.33
N SER A 44 5.01 -14.55 -2.16
CA SER A 44 4.60 -13.73 -3.31
C SER A 44 3.74 -12.52 -2.93
N GLN A 45 3.06 -12.58 -1.78
CA GLN A 45 2.12 -11.54 -1.34
C GLN A 45 2.73 -10.54 -0.33
N PHE A 46 3.92 -10.82 0.21
CA PHE A 46 4.62 -9.97 1.19
C PHE A 46 6.12 -9.87 0.89
N SER A 47 6.50 -9.74 -0.38
CA SER A 47 7.90 -9.60 -0.78
C SER A 47 8.48 -8.24 -0.36
N THR A 48 7.65 -7.21 -0.26
CA THR A 48 8.08 -5.85 0.11
C THR A 48 7.12 -5.25 1.14
N PRO A 49 7.60 -4.45 2.12
CA PRO A 49 6.72 -3.67 3.00
C PRO A 49 5.71 -2.79 2.24
N ALA A 50 6.02 -2.44 0.99
CA ALA A 50 5.16 -1.66 0.10
C ALA A 50 3.85 -2.36 -0.28
N ASP A 51 3.83 -3.70 -0.34
CA ASP A 51 2.66 -4.46 -0.80
C ASP A 51 1.48 -4.35 0.18
N LEU A 52 1.79 -4.10 1.46
CA LEU A 52 0.80 -3.83 2.51
C LEU A 52 0.26 -2.41 2.51
N LEU A 53 1.12 -1.46 2.15
CA LEU A 53 0.81 -0.02 2.21
C LEU A 53 0.05 0.45 0.97
N ASN A 54 0.28 -0.18 -0.19
CA ASN A 54 -0.33 0.21 -1.46
C ASN A 54 -1.87 0.29 -1.42
N PRO A 55 -2.62 -0.75 -0.98
CA PRO A 55 -4.09 -0.67 -0.92
C PRO A 55 -4.61 0.32 0.13
N VAL A 56 -3.87 0.51 1.23
CA VAL A 56 -4.23 1.49 2.27
C VAL A 56 -4.08 2.90 1.73
N ILE A 57 -2.94 3.24 1.14
CA ILE A 57 -2.65 4.58 0.64
C ILE A 57 -3.56 4.91 -0.55
N GLY A 58 -3.73 3.99 -1.51
CA GLY A 58 -4.56 4.21 -2.70
C GLY A 58 -6.04 4.49 -2.39
N THR A 59 -6.57 3.93 -1.31
CA THR A 59 -7.96 4.17 -0.88
C THR A 59 -8.07 5.35 0.09
N LEU A 60 -7.12 5.52 1.01
CA LEU A 60 -7.17 6.53 2.06
C LEU A 60 -6.96 7.94 1.52
N PHE A 61 -6.08 8.13 0.53
CA PHE A 61 -5.79 9.46 -0.04
C PHE A 61 -7.03 10.14 -0.66
N PRO A 62 -7.81 9.49 -1.56
CA PRO A 62 -9.04 10.09 -2.08
C PRO A 62 -10.10 10.30 -1.00
N LEU A 63 -10.20 9.39 -0.02
CA LEU A 63 -11.09 9.55 1.13
C LEU A 63 -10.74 10.78 1.98
N ALA A 64 -9.45 10.99 2.27
CA ALA A 64 -8.97 12.17 2.99
C ALA A 64 -9.27 13.46 2.23
N GLY A 65 -9.16 13.45 0.89
CA GLY A 65 -9.53 14.58 0.04
C GLY A 65 -11.01 14.94 0.15
N ILE A 66 -11.90 13.94 0.16
CA ILE A 66 -13.35 14.16 0.33
C ILE A 66 -13.65 14.77 1.71
N VAL A 67 -13.05 14.21 2.78
CA VAL A 67 -13.23 14.73 4.14
C VAL A 67 -12.73 16.17 4.24
N LEU A 68 -11.54 16.45 3.70
CA LEU A 68 -10.97 17.80 3.68
C LEU A 68 -11.90 18.79 2.96
N PHE A 69 -12.46 18.40 1.82
CA PHE A 69 -13.40 19.22 1.06
C PHE A 69 -14.67 19.56 1.88
N LEU A 70 -15.28 18.56 2.52
CA LEU A 70 -16.45 18.77 3.39
C LEU A 70 -16.12 19.69 4.58
N THR A 71 -14.93 19.53 5.16
CA THR A 71 -14.49 20.32 6.32
C THR A 71 -14.30 21.80 5.94
N ILE A 72 -13.74 22.08 4.75
CA ILE A 72 -13.59 23.45 4.23
C ILE A 72 -14.95 24.11 4.02
N ILE A 73 -15.91 23.39 3.42
CA ILE A 73 -17.27 23.91 3.22
C ILE A 73 -17.93 24.23 4.56
N PHE A 74 -17.82 23.32 5.53
CA PHE A 74 -18.37 23.52 6.87
C PHE A 74 -17.72 24.72 7.59
N ALA A 75 -16.40 24.86 7.49
CA ALA A 75 -15.67 26.01 8.02
C ALA A 75 -16.13 27.33 7.37
N GLY A 76 -16.36 27.33 6.05
CA GLY A 76 -16.87 28.49 5.32
C GLY A 76 -18.25 28.93 5.80
N PHE A 77 -19.17 27.99 6.01
CA PHE A 77 -20.49 28.32 6.59
C PHE A 77 -20.38 28.85 8.02
N LYS A 78 -19.50 28.26 8.83
CA LYS A 78 -19.25 28.70 10.21
C LYS A 78 -18.65 30.10 10.30
N PHE A 79 -17.79 30.46 9.33
CA PHE A 79 -17.19 31.79 9.21
C PHE A 79 -18.24 32.88 8.93
N ILE A 80 -19.26 32.58 8.12
CA ILE A 80 -20.31 33.53 7.72
C ILE A 80 -21.43 33.59 8.78
N GLY A 81 -21.82 32.46 9.36
CA GLY A 81 -22.99 32.37 10.25
C GLY A 81 -22.72 32.57 11.75
N GLY A 82 -21.48 32.42 12.23
CA GLY A 82 -21.20 32.30 13.67
C GLY A 82 -20.75 33.57 14.41
N GLY A 83 -20.84 34.75 13.82
CA GLY A 83 -20.40 36.00 14.46
C GLY A 83 -18.89 36.02 14.75
N THR A 84 -18.45 36.68 15.83
CA THR A 84 -17.02 36.78 16.17
C THR A 84 -16.41 35.43 16.57
N LYS A 85 -17.11 34.64 17.39
CA LYS A 85 -16.64 33.30 17.81
C LYS A 85 -16.56 32.31 16.64
N GLY A 86 -17.56 32.30 15.76
CA GLY A 86 -17.55 31.39 14.61
C GLY A 86 -16.47 31.70 13.60
N ARG A 87 -16.03 32.97 13.50
CA ARG A 87 -14.89 33.37 12.68
C ARG A 87 -13.58 32.81 13.21
N ASP A 88 -13.32 32.94 14.50
CA ASP A 88 -12.09 32.44 15.11
C ASP A 88 -11.99 30.91 14.99
N GLU A 89 -13.09 30.20 15.26
CA GLU A 89 -13.14 28.75 15.05
C GLU A 89 -12.98 28.35 13.59
N ALA A 90 -13.61 29.06 12.64
CA ALA A 90 -13.47 28.76 11.23
C ALA A 90 -12.03 29.00 10.72
N LEU A 91 -11.34 30.02 11.24
CA LEU A 91 -9.92 30.25 10.96
C LEU A 91 -9.04 29.12 11.50
N GLN A 92 -9.33 28.62 12.70
CA GLN A 92 -8.61 27.49 13.28
C GLN A 92 -8.83 26.20 12.47
N ILE A 93 -10.07 25.94 12.05
CA ILE A 93 -10.40 24.80 11.17
C ILE A 93 -9.70 24.94 9.81
N LEU A 94 -9.67 26.15 9.24
CA LEU A 94 -9.00 26.38 7.97
C LEU A 94 -7.47 26.21 8.10
N GLN A 95 -6.87 26.72 9.18
CA GLN A 95 -5.44 26.57 9.43
C GLN A 95 -5.05 25.10 9.62
N THR A 96 -5.85 24.33 10.36
CA THR A 96 -5.63 22.89 10.51
C THR A 96 -5.78 22.13 9.19
N ALA A 97 -6.75 22.50 8.33
CA ALA A 97 -6.88 21.95 6.99
C ALA A 97 -5.67 22.29 6.09
N ILE A 98 -5.17 23.53 6.14
CA ILE A 98 -3.99 23.96 5.39
C ILE A 98 -2.74 23.19 5.86
N VAL A 99 -2.55 23.05 7.17
CA VAL A 99 -1.43 22.28 7.74
C VAL A 99 -1.52 20.81 7.33
N GLY A 100 -2.70 20.21 7.40
CA GLY A 100 -2.93 18.84 6.94
C GLY A 100 -2.58 18.67 5.45
N MET A 101 -3.03 19.60 4.60
CA MET A 101 -2.68 19.59 3.18
C MET A 101 -1.17 19.78 2.94
N ALA A 102 -0.52 20.65 3.70
CA ALA A 102 0.93 20.85 3.62
C ALA A 102 1.72 19.59 4.00
N ILE A 103 1.26 18.82 4.98
CA ILE A 103 1.85 17.54 5.38
C ILE A 103 1.71 16.49 4.27
N LEU A 104 0.52 16.35 3.69
CA LEU A 104 0.31 15.41 2.57
C LEU A 104 1.17 15.77 1.36
N PHE A 105 1.27 17.07 1.06
CA PHE A 105 2.10 17.58 -0.02
C PHE A 105 3.58 17.32 0.23
N SER A 106 4.09 17.58 1.44
CA SER A 106 5.50 17.35 1.76
C SER A 106 5.86 15.87 1.75
N ALA A 107 4.97 14.99 2.26
CA ALA A 107 5.15 13.55 2.20
C ALA A 107 5.26 13.06 0.75
N PHE A 108 4.38 13.51 -0.14
CA PHE A 108 4.42 13.18 -1.57
C PHE A 108 5.74 13.63 -2.21
N TRP A 109 6.19 14.86 -1.92
CA TRP A 109 7.43 15.38 -2.46
C TRP A 109 8.66 14.60 -2.00
N ILE A 110 8.74 14.23 -0.72
CA ILE A 110 9.86 13.44 -0.19
C ILE A 110 9.95 12.10 -0.92
N VAL A 111 8.83 11.38 -1.01
CA VAL A 111 8.77 10.08 -1.69
C VAL A 111 9.10 10.22 -3.17
N ARG A 112 8.62 11.29 -3.83
CA ARG A 112 8.91 11.54 -5.24
C ARG A 112 10.39 11.82 -5.48
N ILE A 113 11.04 12.60 -4.61
CA ILE A 113 12.47 12.88 -4.68
C ILE A 113 13.27 11.57 -4.50
N ILE A 114 12.89 10.73 -3.54
CA ILE A 114 13.55 9.43 -3.32
C ILE A 114 13.39 8.53 -4.55
N GLY A 115 12.19 8.41 -5.11
CA GLY A 115 11.96 7.63 -6.33
C GLY A 115 12.79 8.10 -7.52
N ILE A 116 12.98 9.43 -7.67
CA ILE A 116 13.83 10.00 -8.73
C ILE A 116 15.31 9.62 -8.51
N ILE A 117 15.80 9.66 -7.28
CA ILE A 117 17.21 9.40 -6.96
C ILE A 117 17.52 7.89 -7.02
N THR A 118 16.63 7.06 -6.49
CA THR A 118 16.82 5.59 -6.44
C THR A 118 16.47 4.93 -7.77
N GLN A 119 15.83 5.66 -8.70
CA GLN A 119 15.38 5.16 -10.00
C GLN A 119 14.54 3.88 -9.89
N THR A 120 13.85 3.74 -8.75
CA THR A 120 12.90 2.68 -8.46
C THR A 120 11.50 3.24 -8.65
N ASP A 121 10.76 2.63 -9.58
CA ASP A 121 9.35 2.90 -9.78
C ASP A 121 8.56 2.27 -8.64
N PHE A 122 8.40 3.03 -7.56
CA PHE A 122 7.44 2.69 -6.53
C PHE A 122 6.03 2.94 -7.11
N PRO A 123 5.23 1.88 -7.32
CA PRO A 123 3.87 2.04 -7.80
C PRO A 123 3.01 2.52 -6.63
N PHE A 124 2.82 3.84 -6.55
CA PHE A 124 1.73 4.45 -5.80
C PHE A 124 0.58 4.77 -6.75
#